data_AF-A0A9P8I2P0-F1
#
_entry.id   AF-A0A9P8I2P0-F1
#
_cell.length_a   1.000
_cell.length_b   1.000
_cell.length_c   1.000
_cell.angle_alpha   90.00
_cell.angle_beta   90.00
_cell.angle_gamma   90.00
#
_symmetry.space_group_name_H-M   'P 1'
#
loop_
_entity.id
_entity.type
_entity.pdbx_description
1 polymer ?
#
loop_
_entity_poly.entity_id
_entity_poly.type
_entity_poly.pdbx_seq_one_letter_code
_entity_poly.pdbx_strand_id
1 'polypeptide(L)' 'MRTEFPDPDDTLNFTLTIEPDEGMYKDGTFNFSIAINQNFPHDAPKVKCKQKIYHPNIDLEGN' A
#
# COMPACT_ATOMS: atom_id res chain seq x y z
N MET A 1 -11.23 -0.12 -3.73
CA MET A 1 -10.26 -0.22 -2.62
C MET A 1 -10.59 -1.45 -1.79
N ARG A 2 -9.61 -2.30 -1.49
CA ARG A 2 -9.79 -3.48 -0.61
C ARG A 2 -8.55 -3.74 0.25
N THR A 3 -8.72 -4.34 1.41
CA THR A 3 -7.63 -4.78 2.29
C THR A 3 -7.59 -6.30 2.38
N GLU A 4 -6.39 -6.86 2.44
CA GLU A 4 -6.13 -8.29 2.56
C GLU A 4 -5.16 -8.52 3.72
N PHE A 5 -5.60 -9.30 4.72
CA PHE A 5 -4.82 -9.70 5.89
C PHE A 5 -4.42 -11.17 5.70
N PRO A 6 -3.16 -11.47 5.34
CA PRO A 6 -2.73 -12.86 5.10
C PRO A 6 -2.86 -13.73 6.35
N ASP A 7 -2.66 -13.12 7.51
CA ASP A 7 -2.89 -13.70 8.83
C ASP A 7 -4.01 -12.89 9.51
N PRO A 8 -5.17 -13.49 9.83
CA PRO A 8 -6.27 -12.82 10.53
C PRO A 8 -5.90 -12.27 11.91
N ASP A 9 -4.89 -12.85 12.58
CA ASP A 9 -4.43 -12.42 13.89
C ASP A 9 -3.40 -11.28 13.79
N ASP A 10 -2.78 -11.09 12.61
CA ASP A 10 -1.89 -9.96 12.32
C ASP A 10 -2.62 -8.83 11.60
N THR A 11 -3.23 -7.95 12.38
CA THR A 11 -3.90 -6.74 11.88
C THR A 11 -2.93 -5.59 11.56
N LEU A 12 -1.63 -5.75 11.86
CA LEU A 12 -0.62 -4.70 11.72
C LEU A 12 0.13 -4.79 10.39
N ASN A 13 0.11 -5.96 9.74
CA ASN A 13 0.73 -6.19 8.44
C ASN A 13 -0.30 -6.66 7.42
N PHE A 14 -0.63 -5.81 6.45
CA PHE A 14 -1.66 -6.11 5.47
C PHE A 14 -1.37 -5.50 4.10
N THR A 15 -2.09 -5.97 3.08
CA THR A 15 -2.03 -5.42 1.73
C THR A 15 -3.26 -4.55 1.47
N LEU A 16 -3.05 -3.38 0.92
CA LEU A 16 -4.08 -2.48 0.41
C LEU A 16 -4.05 -2.49 -1.11
N THR A 17 -5.18 -2.81 -1.75
CA THR A 17 -5.34 -2.69 -3.21
C THR A 17 -6.18 -1.47 -3.56
N ILE A 18 -5.65 -0.65 -4.46
CA ILE A 18 -6.28 0.55 -5.03
C ILE A 18 -6.50 0.32 -6.52
N GLU A 19 -7.72 0.59 -6.96
CA GLU A 19 -8.13 0.48 -8.37
C GLU A 19 -8.78 1.82 -8.74
N PRO A 20 -8.05 2.76 -9.35
CA PRO A 20 -8.59 4.07 -9.71
C PRO A 20 -9.68 3.95 -10.79
N ASP A 21 -10.77 4.68 -10.61
CA ASP A 21 -11.92 4.74 -11.53
C ASP A 21 -11.86 5.95 -12.49
N GLU A 22 -10.90 6.85 -12.28
CA GLU A 22 -10.61 8.03 -13.09
C GLU A 22 -9.11 8.39 -13.15
N GLY A 23 -8.77 9.39 -13.98
CA GLY A 23 -7.42 9.92 -14.13
C GLY A 23 -6.47 9.05 -14.99
N MET A 24 -5.18 9.38 -14.95
CA MET A 24 -4.14 8.76 -15.79
C MET A 24 -3.90 7.28 -15.48
N TYR A 25 -4.25 6.84 -14.27
CA TYR A 25 -4.04 5.48 -13.77
C TYR A 25 -5.35 4.69 -13.67
N LYS A 26 -6.42 5.21 -14.29
CA LYS A 26 -7.72 4.54 -14.37
C LYS A 26 -7.57 3.10 -14.86
N ASP A 27 -8.37 2.21 -14.29
CA ASP A 27 -8.42 0.77 -14.59
C ASP A 27 -7.12 0.00 -14.23
N GLY A 28 -6.13 0.67 -13.63
CA GLY A 28 -4.95 0.03 -13.04
C GLY A 28 -5.26 -0.59 -11.67
N THR A 29 -4.51 -1.62 -11.30
CA THR A 29 -4.57 -2.24 -9.97
C THR A 29 -3.24 -2.06 -9.27
N PHE A 30 -3.21 -1.42 -8.10
CA PHE A 30 -1.99 -1.10 -7.35
C PHE A 30 -2.08 -1.66 -5.93
N ASN A 31 -1.09 -2.45 -5.55
CA ASN A 31 -1.03 -3.14 -4.27
C ASN A 31 0.04 -2.49 -3.41
N PHE A 32 -0.34 -2.07 -2.21
CA PHE A 32 0.54 -1.46 -1.23
C PHE A 32 0.68 -2.41 -0.03
N SER A 33 1.91 -2.70 0.42
CA SER A 33 2.14 -3.29 1.73
C SER A 33 2.12 -2.22 2.80
N ILE A 34 1.36 -2.47 3.86
CA ILE A 34 1.34 -1.63 5.07
C ILE A 34 1.90 -2.46 6.21
N ALA A 35 2.89 -1.90 6.91
CA ALA A 35 3.50 -2.49 8.09
C ALA A 35 3.52 -1.45 9.22
N ILE A 36 2.76 -1.74 10.29
CA ILE A 36 2.65 -0.89 11.47
C ILE A 36 3.53 -1.47 12.57
N ASN A 37 4.41 -0.65 13.16
CA ASN A 37 5.25 -1.08 14.26
C ASN A 37 4.58 -0.83 15.62
N GLN A 38 5.19 -1.34 16.69
CA GLN A 38 4.66 -1.21 18.07
C GLN A 38 4.73 0.22 18.64
N ASN A 39 5.45 1.14 17.98
CA ASN A 39 5.56 2.53 18.40
C ASN A 39 4.45 3.42 17.80
N PHE A 40 3.57 2.88 16.97
CA PHE A 40 2.44 3.63 16.45
C PHE A 40 1.57 4.16 17.63
N PRO A 41 1.12 5.43 17.61
CA PRO A 41 1.18 6.40 16.49
C PRO A 41 2.39 7.35 16.51
N HIS A 42 3.40 7.14 17.38
CA HIS A 42 4.61 7.97 17.38
C HIS A 42 5.46 7.76 16.12
N ASP A 43 5.62 6.50 15.71
CA ASP A 43 6.21 6.16 14.41
C ASP A 43 5.11 5.93 13.37
N ALA A 44 5.28 6.50 12.18
CA ALA A 44 4.35 6.30 11.07
C ALA A 44 4.41 4.86 10.52
N PRO A 45 3.30 4.31 9.98
CA PRO A 45 3.32 3.06 9.25
C PRO A 45 4.29 3.12 8.06
N LYS A 46 4.94 2.00 7.76
CA LYS A 46 5.68 1.84 6.51
C LYS A 46 4.71 1.41 5.42
N VAL A 47 4.62 2.20 4.36
CA VAL A 47 3.79 1.92 3.19
C VAL A 47 4.71 1.78 1.98
N LYS A 48 4.52 0.73 1.19
CA LYS A 48 5.26 0.53 -0.07
C LYS A 48 4.36 0.01 -1.18
N CYS A 49 4.48 0.59 -2.37
CA CYS A 49 3.89 0.04 -3.58
C CYS A 49 4.65 -1.22 -4.01
N LYS A 50 3.95 -2.33 -4.24
CA LYS A 50 4.56 -3.61 -4.61
C LYS A 50 4.90 -3.69 -6.10
N GLN A 51 4.21 -2.93 -6.95
CA GLN A 51 4.48 -2.90 -8.38
C GLN A 51 5.31 -1.69 -8.77
N LYS A 52 6.16 -1.85 -9.80
CA LYS A 52 6.80 -0.71 -10.44
C LYS A 52 5.74 0.13 -11.15
N ILE A 53 5.71 1.41 -10.84
CA ILE A 53 4.79 2.38 -11.41
C ILE A 53 5.57 3.63 -11.81
N TYR A 54 5.22 4.22 -12.96
CA TYR A 54 5.68 5.56 -13.28
C TYR A 54 4.72 6.54 -12.61
N HIS A 55 5.09 7.06 -11.43
CA HIS A 55 4.27 8.01 -10.68
C HIS A 55 5.16 9.10 -10.06
N PRO A 56 4.78 10.39 -10.12
CA PRO A 56 5.63 11.49 -9.62
C PRO A 56 6.02 11.37 -8.14
N ASN A 57 5.19 10.68 -7.36
CA ASN A 57 5.35 10.52 -5.92
C ASN A 57 5.71 9.10 -5.48
N ILE A 58 5.97 8.17 -6.41
CA ILE A 58 6.38 6.81 -6.08
C ILE A 58 7.66 6.50 -6.84
N ASP A 59 8.73 6.22 -6.11
CA ASP A 59 10.00 5.86 -6.72
C ASP A 59 10.02 4.41 -7.28
N LEU A 60 11.11 4.02 -7.93
CA LEU A 60 11.25 2.67 -8.51
C LEU A 60 11.38 1.56 -7.45
N GLU A 61 11.61 1.92 -6.18
CA GLU A 61 11.65 1.03 -5.02
C GLU A 61 10.30 0.97 -4.29
N GLY A 62 9.30 1.72 -4.76
CA GLY A 62 7.93 1.72 -4.28
C GLY A 62 7.70 2.60 -3.05
N ASN A 63 8.60 3.52 -2.72
CA ASN A 63 8.41 4.50 -1.64
C ASN A 63 7.65 5.73 -2.11
#